data_AF-A0A2N4YPQ2-F1
#
_entry.id   AF-A0A2N4YPQ2-F1
#
_cell.length_a   1.000
_cell.length_b   1.000
_cell.length_c   1.000
_cell.angle_alpha   90.00
_cell.angle_beta   90.00
_cell.angle_gamma   90.00
#
_symmetry.space_group_name_H-M   'P 1'
#
loop_
_entity.id
_entity.type
_entity.pdbx_description
1 polymer ?
#
loop_
_entity_poly.entity_id
_entity_poly.type
_entity_poly.pdbx_seq_one_letter_code
_entity_poly.pdbx_strand_id
1 'polypeptide(L)'
;LLAAWCDFARSQGMQPGPLVAPTSHPSLRQLPVEQVVPGDLEDLQQLLSHQPADLLVANSHARDLAEQFALPLIRVGFPLFDRLGEFRRVRQGYAGMRDTLFELANLLRDRHHHTALYRSPLRQGADPQPASGDAYAAH
;
A
#
# COMPACT_ATOMS: atom_id res chain seq x y z
N LEU A 1 4.19 0.86 -18.53
CA LEU A 1 3.81 1.06 -17.11
C LEU A 1 4.04 -0.21 -16.29
N LEU A 2 3.36 -1.33 -16.57
CA LEU A 2 3.53 -2.59 -15.82
C LEU A 2 5.00 -3.06 -15.73
N ALA A 3 5.74 -3.02 -16.85
CA ALA A 3 7.18 -3.34 -16.86
C ALA A 3 7.98 -2.55 -15.81
N ALA A 4 7.83 -1.22 -15.82
CA ALA A 4 8.53 -0.34 -14.88
C ALA A 4 8.16 -0.62 -13.42
N TRP A 5 6.91 -1.00 -13.14
CA TRP A 5 6.49 -1.40 -11.79
C TRP A 5 7.07 -2.74 -11.36
N CYS A 6 7.21 -3.70 -12.28
CA CYS A 6 7.87 -4.97 -12.00
C CYS A 6 9.35 -4.75 -11.68
N ASP A 7 10.04 -3.95 -12.50
CA ASP A 7 11.45 -3.62 -12.29
C ASP A 7 11.65 -2.85 -10.98
N PHE A 8 10.78 -1.87 -10.71
CA PHE A 8 10.77 -1.15 -9.44
C PHE A 8 10.60 -2.12 -8.26
N ALA A 9 9.56 -2.94 -8.26
CA ALA A 9 9.30 -3.91 -7.19
C ALA A 9 10.52 -4.81 -6.93
N ARG A 10 11.08 -5.41 -7.99
CA ARG A 10 12.28 -6.24 -7.89
C ARG A 10 13.49 -5.48 -7.34
N SER A 11 13.69 -4.21 -7.73
CA SER A 11 14.78 -3.38 -7.22
C SER A 11 14.67 -3.09 -5.71
N GLN A 12 13.46 -3.18 -5.15
CA GLN A 12 13.19 -3.00 -3.72
C GLN A 12 13.11 -4.32 -2.96
N GLY A 13 13.46 -5.45 -3.59
CA GLY A 13 13.38 -6.78 -2.98
C GLY A 13 11.96 -7.34 -2.88
N MET A 14 10.98 -6.71 -3.54
CA MET A 14 9.61 -7.22 -3.61
C MET A 14 9.49 -8.26 -4.73
N GLN A 15 8.60 -9.22 -4.54
CA GLN A 15 8.27 -10.22 -5.56
C GLN A 15 6.97 -9.79 -6.27
N PRO A 16 7.02 -9.38 -7.55
CA PRO A 16 5.79 -9.12 -8.28
C PRO A 16 5.05 -10.45 -8.52
N GLY A 17 3.80 -10.52 -8.09
CA GLY A 17 2.94 -11.67 -8.33
C GLY A 17 2.40 -11.74 -9.77
N PRO A 18 1.45 -12.65 -10.03
CA PRO A 18 0.69 -12.67 -11.27
C PRO A 18 0.13 -11.29 -11.61
N LEU A 19 0.22 -10.92 -12.88
CA LEU A 19 -0.30 -9.65 -13.37
C LEU A 19 -1.56 -9.87 -14.18
N VAL A 20 -2.52 -8.94 -14.07
CA VAL A 20 -3.65 -8.86 -14.98
C VAL A 20 -3.53 -7.62 -15.84
N ALA A 21 -3.77 -7.77 -17.14
CA ALA A 21 -3.74 -6.67 -18.09
C ALA A 21 -4.96 -6.74 -19.04
N PRO A 22 -5.57 -5.61 -19.40
CA PRO A 22 -6.76 -5.59 -20.27
C PRO A 22 -6.46 -5.99 -21.73
N THR A 23 -5.18 -6.13 -22.09
CA THR A 23 -4.75 -6.48 -23.44
C THR A 23 -3.65 -7.54 -23.41
N SER A 24 -3.56 -8.33 -24.48
CA SER A 24 -2.63 -9.45 -24.62
C SER A 24 -1.40 -9.10 -25.47
N HIS A 25 -0.85 -7.90 -25.29
CA HIS A 25 0.28 -7.43 -26.11
C HIS A 25 1.53 -8.31 -25.93
N PRO A 26 2.26 -8.69 -27.01
CA PRO A 26 3.40 -9.64 -26.92
C PRO A 26 4.50 -9.24 -25.93
N SER A 27 4.73 -7.94 -25.75
CA SER A 27 5.73 -7.43 -24.79
C SER A 27 5.43 -7.81 -23.34
N LEU A 28 4.17 -8.12 -22.99
CA LEU A 28 3.81 -8.54 -21.63
C LEU A 28 4.37 -9.92 -21.27
N ARG A 29 4.62 -10.78 -22.27
CA ARG A 29 5.24 -12.10 -22.06
C ARG A 29 6.71 -12.03 -21.64
N GLN A 30 7.33 -10.86 -21.80
CA GLN A 30 8.73 -10.62 -21.46
C GLN A 30 8.90 -10.08 -20.02
N LEU A 31 7.79 -9.85 -19.31
CA LEU A 31 7.83 -9.33 -17.95
C LEU A 31 8.42 -10.38 -17.00
N PRO A 32 9.17 -9.95 -15.97
CA PRO A 32 9.81 -10.86 -15.03
C PRO A 32 8.84 -11.34 -13.95
N VAL A 33 7.73 -11.95 -14.37
CA VAL A 33 6.68 -12.50 -13.50
C VAL A 33 6.33 -13.91 -13.96
N GLU A 34 5.78 -14.72 -13.06
CA GLU A 34 5.39 -16.09 -13.35
C GLU A 34 4.34 -16.16 -14.47
N GLN A 35 3.35 -15.27 -14.41
CA GLN A 35 2.27 -15.23 -15.39
C GLN A 35 1.69 -13.83 -15.59
N VAL A 36 1.24 -13.55 -16.82
CA VAL A 36 0.40 -12.40 -17.14
C VAL A 36 -0.91 -12.90 -17.74
N VAL A 37 -2.02 -12.59 -17.10
CA VAL A 37 -3.37 -12.97 -17.50
C VAL A 37 -4.00 -11.80 -18.26
N PRO A 38 -4.37 -11.96 -19.54
CA PRO A 38 -5.22 -11.00 -20.23
C PRO A 38 -6.63 -11.06 -19.61
N GLY A 39 -7.09 -9.97 -19.02
CA GLY A 39 -8.31 -9.98 -18.21
C GLY A 39 -8.61 -8.65 -17.53
N ASP A 40 -9.51 -8.69 -16.56
CA ASP A 40 -9.96 -7.52 -15.79
C ASP A 40 -9.83 -7.70 -14.25
N LEU A 41 -10.57 -6.90 -13.48
CA LEU A 41 -10.48 -6.95 -12.02
C LEU A 41 -11.14 -8.20 -11.41
N GLU A 42 -12.06 -8.85 -12.13
CA GLU A 42 -12.64 -10.12 -11.70
C GLU A 42 -11.59 -11.23 -11.79
N ASP A 43 -10.81 -11.27 -12.88
CA ASP A 43 -9.68 -12.19 -13.00
C ASP A 43 -8.64 -11.95 -11.90
N LEU A 44 -8.38 -10.67 -11.57
CA LEU A 44 -7.48 -10.31 -10.47
C LEU A 44 -8.01 -10.81 -9.11
N GLN A 45 -9.33 -10.73 -8.88
CA GLN A 45 -9.97 -11.26 -7.68
C GLN A 45 -9.80 -12.77 -7.57
N GLN A 46 -9.99 -13.51 -8.67
CA GLN A 46 -9.77 -14.96 -8.69
C GLN A 46 -8.31 -15.29 -8.36
N LEU A 47 -7.36 -14.58 -8.96
CA LEU A 47 -5.94 -14.76 -8.66
C LEU A 47 -5.61 -14.51 -7.19
N LEU A 48 -6.12 -13.42 -6.60
CA LEU A 48 -5.91 -13.11 -5.18
C LEU A 48 -6.50 -14.17 -4.24
N SER A 49 -7.57 -14.86 -4.67
CA SER A 49 -8.19 -15.94 -3.92
C SER A 49 -7.32 -17.21 -3.88
N HIS A 50 -6.54 -17.46 -4.94
CA HIS A 50 -5.63 -18.61 -5.04
C HIS A 50 -4.23 -18.31 -4.52
N GLN A 51 -3.75 -17.08 -4.72
CA GLN A 51 -2.41 -16.64 -4.36
C GLN A 51 -2.51 -15.28 -3.65
N PRO A 52 -2.48 -15.26 -2.31
CA PRO A 52 -2.61 -14.01 -1.56
C PRO A 52 -1.42 -13.08 -1.84
N ALA A 53 -1.70 -11.78 -1.86
CA ALA A 53 -0.70 -10.73 -2.01
C ALA A 53 -0.62 -9.89 -0.72
N ASP A 54 0.50 -9.20 -0.51
CA ASP A 54 0.66 -8.26 0.63
C ASP A 54 0.30 -6.81 0.26
N LEU A 55 0.24 -6.51 -1.04
CA LEU A 55 0.06 -5.18 -1.60
C LEU A 55 -0.58 -5.27 -2.98
N LEU A 56 -1.55 -4.40 -3.24
CA LEU A 56 -2.18 -4.24 -4.56
C LEU A 56 -1.69 -2.96 -5.24
N VAL A 57 -1.33 -3.06 -6.53
CA VAL A 57 -0.96 -1.91 -7.37
C VAL A 57 -1.91 -1.87 -8.56
N ALA A 58 -2.86 -0.94 -8.53
CA ALA A 58 -3.93 -0.85 -9.52
C ALA A 58 -4.55 0.55 -9.56
N ASN A 59 -5.51 0.76 -10.45
CA ASN A 59 -6.22 2.04 -10.58
C ASN A 59 -7.35 2.17 -9.52
N SER A 60 -8.14 3.24 -9.57
CA SER A 60 -9.20 3.49 -8.58
C SER A 60 -10.32 2.44 -8.56
N HIS A 61 -10.52 1.69 -9.65
CA HIS A 61 -11.55 0.64 -9.68
C HIS A 61 -11.20 -0.55 -8.76
N ALA A 62 -9.93 -0.74 -8.43
CA ALA A 62 -9.50 -1.81 -7.53
C ALA A 62 -9.74 -1.49 -6.05
N ARG A 63 -10.38 -0.36 -5.72
CA ARG A 63 -10.64 0.04 -4.32
C ARG A 63 -11.43 -1.02 -3.56
N ASP A 64 -12.57 -1.42 -4.10
CA ASP A 64 -13.48 -2.36 -3.42
C ASP A 64 -12.82 -3.73 -3.26
N LEU A 65 -12.04 -4.14 -4.26
CA LEU A 65 -11.22 -5.36 -4.22
C LEU A 65 -10.15 -5.28 -3.11
N ALA A 66 -9.45 -4.16 -2.99
CA ALA A 66 -8.45 -3.97 -1.94
C ALA A 66 -9.09 -3.97 -0.54
N GLU A 67 -10.28 -3.38 -0.39
CA GLU A 67 -11.04 -3.39 0.87
C GLU A 67 -11.48 -4.82 1.22
N GLN A 68 -12.02 -5.58 0.26
CA GLN A 68 -12.46 -6.97 0.43
C GLN A 68 -11.34 -7.91 0.92
N PHE A 69 -10.14 -7.80 0.33
CA PHE A 69 -8.99 -8.63 0.70
C PHE A 69 -8.12 -8.02 1.80
N ALA A 70 -8.54 -6.89 2.37
CA ALA A 70 -7.78 -6.13 3.37
C ALA A 70 -6.32 -5.84 2.93
N LEU A 71 -6.14 -5.46 1.67
CA LEU A 71 -4.84 -5.13 1.08
C LEU A 71 -4.59 -3.61 1.07
N PRO A 72 -3.34 -3.15 1.28
CA PRO A 72 -2.95 -1.80 0.90
C PRO A 72 -3.03 -1.64 -0.62
N LEU A 73 -3.54 -0.50 -1.10
CA LEU A 73 -3.67 -0.19 -2.51
C LEU A 73 -2.84 1.04 -2.89
N ILE A 74 -1.82 0.85 -3.72
CA ILE A 74 -1.12 1.95 -4.41
C ILE A 74 -1.86 2.23 -5.72
N ARG A 75 -2.33 3.48 -5.83
CA ARG A 75 -3.15 3.95 -6.96
C ARG A 75 -2.28 4.37 -8.13
N VAL A 76 -2.32 3.58 -9.19
CA VAL A 76 -1.43 3.71 -10.35
C VAL A 76 -2.18 3.43 -11.64
N GLY A 77 -1.81 4.16 -12.69
CA GLY A 77 -2.37 3.97 -14.02
C GLY A 77 -3.58 4.86 -14.23
N PHE A 78 -4.57 4.35 -14.95
CA PHE A 78 -5.77 5.10 -15.30
C PHE A 78 -7.00 4.19 -15.18
N PRO A 79 -8.14 4.68 -14.69
CA PRO A 79 -8.39 6.03 -14.15
C PRO A 79 -8.09 6.17 -12.65
N LEU A 80 -7.73 7.39 -12.22
CA LEU A 80 -7.50 7.75 -10.81
C LEU A 80 -8.49 8.83 -10.33
N PHE A 81 -9.74 8.46 -10.07
CA PHE A 81 -10.82 9.42 -9.78
C PHE A 81 -11.06 9.66 -8.28
N ASP A 82 -10.55 8.79 -7.40
CA ASP A 82 -10.80 8.85 -5.96
C ASP A 82 -9.67 9.54 -5.16
N ARG A 83 -8.68 10.12 -5.86
CA ARG A 83 -7.60 10.92 -5.27
C ARG A 83 -7.41 12.22 -6.04
N LEU A 84 -7.53 13.35 -5.34
CA LEU A 84 -7.32 14.67 -5.94
C LEU A 84 -5.84 14.89 -6.24
N GLY A 85 -5.54 15.38 -7.45
CA GLY A 85 -4.19 15.73 -7.88
C GLY A 85 -3.27 14.53 -8.22
N GLU A 86 -3.69 13.29 -7.94
CA GLU A 86 -2.85 12.10 -8.13
C GLU A 86 -2.49 11.89 -9.61
N PHE A 87 -3.37 12.26 -10.53
CA PHE A 87 -3.11 12.21 -11.98
C PHE A 87 -1.95 13.11 -12.44
N ARG A 88 -1.56 14.12 -11.64
CA ARG A 88 -0.42 15.02 -11.93
C ARG A 88 0.88 14.56 -11.28
N ARG A 89 0.82 13.55 -10.40
CA ARG A 89 1.98 13.14 -9.61
C ARG A 89 3.03 12.50 -10.51
N VAL A 90 4.25 13.02 -10.45
CA VAL A 90 5.40 12.43 -11.14
C VAL A 90 5.85 11.20 -10.36
N ARG A 91 5.92 10.05 -11.03
CA ARG A 91 6.45 8.79 -10.47
C ARG A 91 7.77 8.36 -11.10
N GLN A 92 8.19 9.03 -12.17
CA GLN A 92 9.44 8.76 -12.88
C GLN A 92 10.61 9.57 -12.31
N GLY A 93 11.82 9.08 -12.58
CA GLY A 93 13.06 9.69 -12.09
C GLY A 93 13.25 9.51 -10.59
N TYR A 94 14.39 9.95 -10.09
CA TYR A 94 14.79 9.71 -8.70
C TYR A 94 13.79 10.28 -7.68
N ALA A 95 13.32 11.51 -7.89
CA ALA A 95 12.33 12.13 -7.01
C ALA A 95 11.01 11.35 -6.99
N GLY A 96 10.46 11.01 -8.16
CA GLY A 96 9.19 10.27 -8.24
C GLY A 96 9.29 8.85 -7.65
N MET A 97 10.43 8.17 -7.85
CA MET A 97 10.68 6.86 -7.27
C MET A 97 10.83 6.94 -5.74
N ARG A 98 11.59 7.91 -5.22
CA ARG A 98 11.71 8.17 -3.78
C ARG A 98 10.34 8.45 -3.15
N ASP A 99 9.53 9.29 -3.77
CA ASP A 99 8.21 9.64 -3.25
C ASP A 99 7.25 8.42 -3.32
N THR A 100 7.42 7.55 -4.31
CA THR A 100 6.71 6.26 -4.40
C THR A 100 7.14 5.30 -3.27
N LEU A 101 8.42 5.27 -2.92
CA LEU A 101 8.92 4.49 -1.78
C LEU A 101 8.32 4.97 -0.47
N PHE A 102 8.25 6.27 -0.24
CA PHE A 102 7.64 6.82 0.97
C PHE A 102 6.14 6.52 1.04
N GLU A 103 5.42 6.60 -0.08
CA GLU A 103 4.01 6.17 -0.15
C GLU A 103 3.86 4.70 0.26
N LEU A 104 4.66 3.81 -0.33
CA LEU A 104 4.62 2.38 -0.02
C LEU A 104 4.93 2.11 1.46
N ALA A 105 6.01 2.72 1.98
CA ALA A 105 6.42 2.54 3.37
C ALA A 105 5.35 3.02 4.36
N ASN A 106 4.73 4.18 4.09
CA ASN A 106 3.65 4.69 4.94
C ASN A 106 2.41 3.78 4.87
N LEU A 107 2.03 3.32 3.69
CA LEU A 107 0.88 2.40 3.54
C LEU A 107 1.09 1.09 4.29
N LEU A 108 2.27 0.50 4.23
CA LEU A 108 2.59 -0.72 4.98
C LEU A 108 2.61 -0.43 6.49
N ARG A 109 3.24 0.66 6.92
CA ARG A 109 3.32 1.04 8.33
C ARG A 109 1.93 1.25 8.94
N ASP A 110 1.00 1.89 8.23
CA ASP A 110 -0.33 2.19 8.75
C ASP A 110 -1.16 0.92 9.01
N ARG A 111 -0.86 -0.19 8.31
CA ARG A 111 -1.48 -1.50 8.57
C ARG A 111 -0.79 -2.31 9.65
N HIS A 112 0.51 -2.10 9.86
CA HIS A 112 1.22 -2.67 11.00
C HIS A 112 0.83 -1.92 12.28
N HIS A 113 -0.17 -2.46 13.00
CA HIS A 113 -0.46 -1.98 14.33
C HIS A 113 0.80 -2.08 15.21
N HIS A 114 1.09 -0.97 15.87
CA HIS A 114 2.15 -0.76 16.86
C HIS A 114 2.41 -2.02 17.68
N THR A 115 3.66 -2.50 17.64
CA THR A 115 4.17 -3.47 18.60
C THR A 115 3.76 -3.03 19.99
N ALA A 116 3.15 -3.94 20.77
CA ALA A 116 2.71 -3.64 22.12
C ALA A 116 3.84 -2.90 22.86
N LEU A 117 3.55 -1.69 23.35
CA LEU A 117 4.52 -0.88 24.07
C LEU A 117 5.20 -1.77 25.11
N TYR A 118 6.52 -1.92 24.99
CA TYR A 118 7.28 -2.70 25.97
C TYR A 118 7.06 -2.07 27.34
N ARG A 119 6.29 -2.75 28.20
CA ARG A 119 6.13 -2.39 29.60
C ARG A 119 7.28 -3.02 30.35
N SER A 120 8.27 -2.20 30.70
CA SER A 120 9.37 -2.63 31.58
C SER A 120 8.77 -3.20 32.88
N PRO A 121 9.17 -4.42 33.30
CA PRO A 121 8.78 -4.98 34.59
C PRO A 121 9.24 -4.13 35.78
N LEU A 122 10.24 -3.26 35.57
CA LEU A 122 10.81 -2.36 36.59
C LEU A 122 10.15 -0.98 36.61
N ARG A 123 9.10 -0.74 35.81
CA ARG A 123 8.35 0.51 35.85
C ARG A 123 7.59 0.60 37.17
N GLN A 124 8.23 1.17 38.18
CA GLN A 124 7.61 1.61 39.42
C GLN A 124 6.69 2.79 39.05
N GLY A 125 5.39 2.63 39.25
CA GLY A 125 4.42 3.68 38.94
C GLY A 125 4.76 4.95 39.73
N ALA A 126 4.92 6.07 39.03
CA ALA A 126 4.49 7.32 39.64
C ALA A 126 2.96 7.23 39.67
N ASP A 127 2.39 7.09 40.86
CA ASP A 127 0.95 7.24 41.03
C ASP A 127 0.52 8.57 40.40
N PRO A 128 -0.56 8.61 39.59
CA PRO A 128 -1.13 9.88 39.19
C PRO A 128 -1.64 10.56 40.45
N GLN A 129 -0.89 11.53 40.95
CA GLN A 129 -1.30 12.38 42.05
C GLN A 129 -2.61 13.06 41.62
N PRO A 130 -3.71 12.96 42.40
CA PRO A 130 -4.95 13.62 42.03
C PRO A 130 -4.66 15.11 41.85
N ALA A 131 -5.11 15.66 40.72
CA ALA A 131 -4.89 17.06 40.36
C ALA A 131 -5.43 17.97 41.47
N SER A 132 -4.56 18.50 42.31
CA SER A 132 -4.85 19.62 43.20
C SER A 132 -4.87 20.89 42.34
N GLY A 133 -5.94 21.09 41.57
CA GLY A 133 -6.03 22.14 40.55
C GLY A 133 -7.33 22.92 40.48
N ASP A 134 -8.33 22.64 41.32
CA ASP A 134 -9.64 23.33 41.29
C ASP A 134 -9.75 24.54 42.24
N ALA A 135 -8.63 25.06 42.76
CA ALA A 135 -8.64 26.12 43.78
C ALA A 135 -8.46 27.57 43.26
N TYR A 136 -8.41 27.82 41.95
CA TYR A 136 -8.14 29.18 41.41
C TYR A 136 -9.32 29.83 40.64
N ALA A 137 -10.54 29.32 40.76
CA ALA A 137 -11.73 29.91 40.12
C ALA A 137 -12.76 30.47 41.13
N ALA A 138 -12.30 31.13 42.18
CA ALA A 138 -13.14 31.98 43.01
C ALA A 138 -12.32 33.16 43.54
N HIS A 139 -12.31 34.26 42.78
CA HIS A 139 -12.37 35.66 43.25
C HIS A 139 -12.44 36.60 42.04
#